data_AF-A0A060KT08-F1
#
_entry.id   AF-A0A060KT08-F1
#
_cell.length_a   1.000
_cell.length_b   1.000
_cell.length_c   1.000
_cell.angle_alpha   90.00
_cell.angle_beta   90.00
_cell.angle_gamma   90.00
#
_symmetry.space_group_name_H-M   'P 1'
#
loop_
_entity.id
_entity.type
_entity.pdbx_description
1 polymer ?
#
loop_
_entity_poly.entity_id
_entity_poly.type
_entity_poly.pdbx_seq_one_letter_code
_entity_poly.pdbx_strand_id
1 'polypeptide(L)'
;IQDYDSDKMFPALGFGAQLPPDWKVSHEFAINFNPTNPFCSGVDGIAQAYSACLPHIRFYGPTNFSPIVNHVARFAAQATQQQTATQYFILLIITDGVISDMEETRHAVVQASKLPMSIIIVGVGNADFAAMEFLDGDSRTLRSHTGEEAARDIVQFVPFREFRNAAKETLAKAVLAELPQQVVQYFKHKNLPPTNSEP
;
A
#
# COMPACT_ATOMS: atom_id res chain seq x y z
N ILE A 1 -13.41 -0.27 -1.00
CA ILE A 1 -12.43 0.70 -1.53
C ILE A 1 -12.87 1.26 -2.87
N GLN A 2 -13.19 0.43 -3.87
CA GLN A 2 -13.62 0.93 -5.19
C GLN A 2 -14.83 1.89 -5.16
N ASP A 3 -15.74 1.75 -4.19
CA ASP A 3 -16.89 2.65 -4.05
C ASP A 3 -16.53 4.05 -3.51
N TYR A 4 -15.30 4.22 -3.01
CA TYR A 4 -14.76 5.50 -2.52
C TYR A 4 -13.84 6.19 -3.54
N ASP A 5 -13.65 5.58 -4.71
CA ASP A 5 -12.87 6.13 -5.81
C ASP A 5 -13.82 6.61 -6.92
N SER A 6 -13.73 7.90 -7.28
CA SER A 6 -14.66 8.51 -8.24
C SER A 6 -14.48 8.03 -9.67
N ASP A 7 -13.24 7.74 -10.09
CA ASP A 7 -12.94 7.32 -11.46
C ASP A 7 -12.77 5.79 -11.59
N LYS A 8 -12.59 5.11 -10.45
CA LYS A 8 -12.40 3.65 -10.35
C LYS A 8 -11.19 3.18 -11.17
N MET A 9 -10.18 4.04 -11.33
CA MET A 9 -8.93 3.75 -12.00
C MET A 9 -7.85 3.51 -10.95
N PHE A 10 -7.33 2.29 -10.90
CA PHE A 10 -6.35 1.91 -9.89
C PHE A 10 -4.99 1.66 -10.51
N PRO A 11 -3.92 2.37 -10.11
CA PRO A 11 -2.57 2.02 -10.53
C PRO A 11 -2.22 0.65 -9.95
N ALA A 12 -1.84 -0.29 -10.81
CA ALA A 12 -1.51 -1.65 -10.42
C ALA A 12 -0.05 -1.96 -10.76
N LEU A 13 0.74 -2.21 -9.71
CA LEU A 13 2.19 -2.34 -9.78
C LEU A 13 2.62 -3.69 -9.21
N GLY A 14 3.63 -4.30 -9.84
CA GLY A 14 4.32 -5.49 -9.36
C GLY A 14 5.73 -5.16 -8.90
N PHE A 15 6.30 -6.00 -8.05
CA PHE A 15 7.67 -5.88 -7.55
C PHE A 15 8.26 -7.27 -7.31
N GLY A 16 9.59 -7.41 -7.36
CA GLY A 16 10.25 -8.70 -7.13
C GLY A 16 10.12 -9.65 -8.33
N ALA A 17 10.26 -9.15 -9.55
CA ALA A 17 10.23 -10.00 -10.74
C ALA A 17 11.28 -9.58 -11.76
N GLN A 18 11.79 -10.55 -12.53
CA GLN A 18 12.58 -10.26 -13.71
C GLN A 18 11.66 -10.06 -14.91
N LEU A 19 11.88 -8.98 -15.66
CA LEU A 19 11.06 -8.59 -16.81
C LEU A 19 11.81 -8.77 -18.13
N PRO A 20 11.15 -9.20 -19.20
CA PRO A 20 11.73 -9.20 -20.54
C PRO A 20 11.97 -7.75 -21.03
N PRO A 21 12.87 -7.55 -22.01
CA PRO A 21 13.69 -8.57 -22.68
C PRO A 21 15.01 -8.89 -21.95
N ASP A 22 15.46 -8.01 -21.05
CA ASP A 22 16.79 -8.10 -20.43
C ASP A 22 16.82 -8.91 -19.13
N TRP A 23 15.66 -9.36 -18.64
CA TRP A 23 15.48 -10.17 -17.45
C TRP A 23 16.13 -9.56 -16.20
N LYS A 24 16.16 -8.22 -16.14
CA LYS A 24 16.60 -7.52 -14.94
C LYS A 24 15.52 -7.54 -13.88
N VAL A 25 15.97 -7.63 -12.63
CA VAL A 25 15.11 -7.53 -11.46
C VAL A 25 14.48 -6.15 -11.42
N SER A 26 13.16 -6.13 -11.42
CA SER A 26 12.38 -4.93 -11.17
C SER A 26 11.73 -5.02 -9.79
N HIS A 27 11.93 -3.97 -9.00
CA HIS A 27 11.24 -3.75 -7.74
C HIS A 27 10.00 -2.86 -7.92
N GLU A 28 9.65 -2.53 -9.16
CA GLU A 28 8.45 -1.77 -9.50
C GLU A 28 8.18 -1.81 -11.01
N PHE A 29 7.02 -2.32 -11.42
CA PHE A 29 6.60 -2.28 -12.81
C PHE A 29 5.08 -2.28 -12.95
N ALA A 30 4.56 -1.68 -14.02
CA ALA A 30 3.14 -1.72 -14.33
C ALA A 30 2.73 -3.13 -14.77
N ILE A 31 1.79 -3.76 -14.05
CA ILE A 31 1.37 -5.15 -14.36
C ILE A 31 0.59 -5.24 -15.67
N ASN A 32 0.06 -4.12 -16.17
CA ASN A 32 -0.56 -4.00 -17.49
C ASN A 32 0.47 -3.79 -18.62
N PHE A 33 1.77 -3.83 -18.32
CA PHE A 33 2.89 -3.56 -19.23
C PHE A 33 2.88 -2.18 -19.90
N ASN A 34 2.13 -1.23 -19.35
CA ASN A 34 2.12 0.16 -19.77
C ASN A 34 2.78 1.05 -18.71
N PRO A 35 4.10 1.33 -18.81
CA PRO A 35 4.83 2.08 -17.79
C PRO A 35 4.42 3.55 -17.69
N THR A 36 3.79 4.12 -18.73
CA THR A 36 3.30 5.51 -18.71
C THR A 36 1.88 5.63 -18.15
N ASN A 37 1.14 4.51 -18.08
CA ASN A 37 -0.21 4.46 -17.54
C ASN A 37 -0.47 3.10 -16.85
N PRO A 38 -0.10 2.96 -15.56
CA PRO A 38 -0.29 1.72 -14.81
C PRO A 38 -1.75 1.48 -14.37
N PHE A 39 -2.69 2.34 -14.77
CA PHE A 39 -4.05 2.29 -14.27
C PHE A 39 -4.87 1.17 -14.91
N CYS A 40 -5.61 0.46 -14.06
CA CYS A 40 -6.56 -0.59 -14.42
C CYS A 40 -7.99 -0.14 -14.08
N SER A 41 -8.96 -0.49 -14.93
CA SER A 41 -10.37 -0.13 -14.70
C SER A 41 -11.01 -1.11 -13.72
N GLY A 42 -11.24 -0.65 -12.49
CA GLY A 42 -11.82 -1.44 -11.42
C GLY A 42 -10.97 -2.62 -10.95
N VAL A 43 -11.51 -3.34 -9.96
CA VAL A 43 -10.89 -4.58 -9.43
C VAL A 43 -10.79 -5.66 -10.51
N ASP A 44 -11.80 -5.78 -11.39
CA ASP A 44 -11.78 -6.74 -12.49
C ASP A 44 -10.63 -6.46 -13.48
N GLY A 45 -10.35 -5.18 -13.78
CA GLY A 45 -9.21 -4.78 -14.59
C GLY A 45 -7.87 -5.14 -13.95
N ILE A 46 -7.75 -4.98 -12.62
CA ILE A 46 -6.55 -5.41 -11.89
C ILE A 46 -6.37 -6.93 -11.99
N ALA A 47 -7.44 -7.72 -11.76
CA ALA A 47 -7.38 -9.18 -11.82
C ALA A 47 -7.02 -9.69 -13.22
N GLN A 48 -7.56 -9.05 -14.26
CA GLN A 48 -7.22 -9.35 -15.66
C GLN A 48 -5.75 -9.01 -15.96
N ALA A 49 -5.28 -7.82 -15.58
CA ALA A 49 -3.90 -7.41 -15.81
C ALA A 49 -2.92 -8.31 -15.05
N TYR A 50 -3.22 -8.66 -13.80
CA TYR A 50 -2.45 -9.61 -13.01
C TYR A 50 -2.33 -10.97 -13.73
N SER A 51 -3.46 -11.55 -14.14
CA SER A 51 -3.49 -12.85 -14.82
C SER A 51 -2.73 -12.83 -16.15
N ALA A 52 -2.82 -11.73 -16.90
CA ALA A 52 -2.09 -11.54 -18.16
C ALA A 52 -0.59 -11.30 -17.94
N CYS A 53 -0.20 -10.72 -16.80
CA CYS A 53 1.18 -10.43 -16.45
C CYS A 53 1.99 -11.69 -16.13
N LEU A 54 1.40 -12.61 -15.35
CA LEU A 54 2.11 -13.76 -14.76
C LEU A 54 2.92 -14.60 -15.76
N PRO A 55 2.41 -14.96 -16.97
CA PRO A 55 3.17 -15.80 -17.91
C PRO A 55 4.41 -15.12 -18.50
N HIS A 56 4.50 -13.79 -18.39
CA HIS A 56 5.54 -12.98 -19.05
C HIS A 56 6.66 -12.54 -18.11
N ILE A 57 6.56 -12.85 -16.81
CA ILE A 57 7.54 -12.47 -15.79
C ILE A 57 8.19 -13.71 -15.18
N ARG A 58 9.36 -13.54 -14.56
CA ARG A 58 9.94 -14.57 -13.69
C ARG A 58 9.95 -14.05 -12.27
N PHE A 59 9.29 -14.77 -11.36
CA PHE A 59 9.35 -14.46 -9.93
C PHE A 59 10.80 -14.49 -9.46
N TYR A 60 11.18 -13.48 -8.68
CA TYR A 60 12.53 -13.32 -8.20
C TYR A 60 12.53 -12.59 -6.84
N GLY A 61 13.68 -12.49 -6.20
CA GLY A 61 13.86 -11.72 -4.96
C GLY A 61 14.92 -10.63 -5.14
N PRO A 62 15.11 -9.73 -4.17
CA PRO A 62 14.45 -9.67 -2.88
C PRO A 62 13.05 -9.05 -2.91
N THR A 63 12.30 -9.27 -1.81
CA THR A 63 10.99 -8.64 -1.55
C THR A 63 11.22 -7.28 -0.89
N ASN A 64 11.28 -6.23 -1.71
CA ASN A 64 11.57 -4.87 -1.25
C ASN A 64 10.32 -3.99 -1.29
N PHE A 65 9.93 -3.40 -0.16
CA PHE A 65 8.74 -2.55 -0.06
C PHE A 65 9.06 -1.06 -0.16
N SER A 66 10.29 -0.64 0.19
CA SER A 66 10.68 0.77 0.17
C SER A 66 10.42 1.44 -1.19
N PRO A 67 10.72 0.83 -2.34
CA PRO A 67 10.46 1.46 -3.65
C PRO A 67 8.98 1.82 -3.85
N ILE A 68 8.07 0.87 -3.60
CA ILE A 68 6.65 1.06 -3.86
C ILE A 68 6.00 2.03 -2.86
N VAL A 69 6.43 1.99 -1.58
CA VAL A 69 5.99 2.94 -0.56
C VAL A 69 6.42 4.36 -0.95
N ASN A 70 7.67 4.55 -1.36
CA ASN A 70 8.19 5.85 -1.79
C ASN A 70 7.50 6.36 -3.07
N HIS A 71 7.11 5.48 -3.98
CA HIS A 71 6.36 5.87 -5.17
C HIS A 71 5.00 6.48 -4.78
N VAL A 72 4.19 5.77 -4.01
CA VAL A 72 2.88 6.29 -3.59
C VAL A 72 3.03 7.54 -2.71
N ALA A 73 4.05 7.59 -1.87
CA ALA A 73 4.37 8.77 -1.07
C ALA A 73 4.62 10.02 -1.93
N ARG A 74 5.22 9.91 -3.11
CA ARG A 74 5.41 11.07 -4.01
C ARG A 74 4.08 11.65 -4.49
N PHE A 75 3.10 10.81 -4.83
CA PHE A 75 1.77 11.27 -5.21
C PHE A 75 1.02 11.87 -4.03
N ALA A 76 1.07 11.20 -2.87
CA ALA A 76 0.47 11.71 -1.64
C ALA A 76 1.08 13.07 -1.23
N ALA A 77 2.39 13.27 -1.43
CA ALA A 77 3.07 14.54 -1.19
C ALA A 77 2.56 15.65 -2.13
N GLN A 78 2.30 15.35 -3.40
CA GLN A 78 1.71 16.34 -4.33
C GLN A 78 0.30 16.77 -3.89
N ALA A 79 -0.51 15.82 -3.40
CA ALA A 79 -1.84 16.11 -2.88
C ALA A 79 -1.82 17.06 -1.65
N THR A 80 -0.71 17.13 -0.89
CA THR A 80 -0.60 18.10 0.22
C THR A 80 -0.61 19.56 -0.22
N GLN A 81 -0.36 19.84 -1.50
CA GLN A 81 -0.45 21.18 -2.06
C GLN A 81 -1.91 21.63 -2.22
N GLN A 82 -2.84 20.67 -2.30
CA GLN A 82 -4.27 20.96 -2.26
C GLN A 82 -4.62 21.22 -0.79
N GLN A 83 -4.91 22.47 -0.43
CA GLN A 83 -5.30 22.87 0.94
C GLN A 83 -6.74 22.44 1.28
N THR A 84 -7.15 21.26 0.81
CA THR A 84 -8.50 20.71 0.89
C THR A 84 -8.42 19.22 1.21
N ALA A 85 -9.42 18.69 1.93
CA ALA A 85 -9.51 17.27 2.25
C ALA A 85 -10.07 16.44 1.08
N THR A 86 -9.45 16.56 -0.10
CA THR A 86 -9.96 16.01 -1.37
C THR A 86 -9.33 14.68 -1.78
N GLN A 87 -8.10 14.40 -1.35
CA GLN A 87 -7.35 13.23 -1.80
C GLN A 87 -6.69 12.51 -0.63
N TYR A 88 -6.86 11.19 -0.58
CA TYR A 88 -6.20 10.30 0.36
C TYR A 88 -5.87 8.99 -0.35
N PHE A 89 -4.64 8.50 -0.21
CA PHE A 89 -4.14 7.35 -0.96
C PHE A 89 -4.10 6.10 -0.10
N ILE A 90 -4.46 4.95 -0.66
CA ILE A 90 -4.38 3.66 0.01
C ILE A 90 -3.50 2.75 -0.83
N LEU A 91 -2.33 2.39 -0.30
CA LEU A 91 -1.44 1.41 -0.91
C LEU A 91 -1.76 0.02 -0.34
N LEU A 92 -2.35 -0.85 -1.16
CA LEU A 92 -2.54 -2.26 -0.81
C LEU A 92 -1.37 -3.08 -1.36
N ILE A 93 -0.62 -3.72 -0.46
CA ILE A 93 0.48 -4.64 -0.78
C ILE A 93 0.03 -6.06 -0.48
N ILE A 94 0.20 -6.97 -1.44
CA ILE A 94 -0.03 -8.40 -1.26
C ILE A 94 1.33 -9.09 -1.41
N THR A 95 1.74 -9.86 -0.40
CA THR A 95 3.04 -10.54 -0.38
C THR A 95 2.90 -11.94 0.20
N ASP A 96 3.73 -12.88 -0.24
CA ASP A 96 3.85 -14.22 0.33
C ASP A 96 5.13 -14.43 1.16
N GLY A 97 6.02 -13.42 1.21
CA GLY A 97 7.35 -13.53 1.78
C GLY A 97 7.77 -12.35 2.64
N VAL A 98 8.92 -12.52 3.31
CA VAL A 98 9.51 -11.60 4.28
C VAL A 98 10.11 -10.37 3.58
N ILE A 99 9.94 -9.19 4.20
CA ILE A 99 10.54 -7.93 3.74
C ILE A 99 12.07 -8.02 3.86
N SER A 100 12.77 -7.79 2.75
CA SER A 100 14.23 -7.86 2.70
C SER A 100 14.91 -6.51 2.99
N ASP A 101 14.23 -5.39 2.71
CA ASP A 101 14.71 -4.01 2.90
C ASP A 101 14.04 -3.36 4.12
N MET A 102 14.07 -4.03 5.27
CA MET A 102 13.32 -3.60 6.46
C MET A 102 13.72 -2.21 6.95
N GLU A 103 15.00 -1.85 6.93
CA GLU A 103 15.46 -0.55 7.40
C GLU A 103 14.97 0.60 6.50
N GLU A 104 15.05 0.39 5.18
CA GLU A 104 14.58 1.33 4.17
C GLU A 104 13.06 1.44 4.18
N THR A 105 12.36 0.32 4.27
CA THR A 105 10.90 0.26 4.35
C THR A 105 10.41 1.00 5.58
N ARG A 106 11.03 0.75 6.74
CA ARG A 106 10.71 1.46 7.98
C ARG A 106 10.92 2.97 7.84
N HIS A 107 12.02 3.39 7.23
CA HIS A 107 12.25 4.82 6.97
C HIS A 107 11.19 5.41 6.03
N ALA A 108 10.84 4.70 4.95
CA ALA A 108 9.81 5.13 4.01
C ALA A 108 8.44 5.27 4.68
N VAL A 109 8.04 4.31 5.53
CA VAL A 109 6.80 4.37 6.32
C VAL A 109 6.81 5.58 7.27
N VAL A 110 7.91 5.84 7.98
CA VAL A 110 8.03 7.01 8.86
C VAL A 110 7.87 8.31 8.07
N GLN A 111 8.48 8.44 6.89
CA GLN A 111 8.27 9.64 6.06
C GLN A 111 6.84 9.73 5.52
N ALA A 112 6.27 8.61 5.06
CA ALA A 112 4.90 8.53 4.56
C ALA A 112 3.85 8.87 5.62
N SER A 113 4.14 8.66 6.92
CA SER A 113 3.23 8.99 8.02
C SER A 113 2.78 10.47 8.03
N LYS A 114 3.58 11.36 7.43
CA LYS A 114 3.30 12.80 7.35
C LYS A 114 2.37 13.19 6.18
N LEU A 115 2.06 12.24 5.30
CA LEU A 115 1.37 12.42 4.01
C LEU A 115 -0.05 11.85 4.06
N PRO A 116 -0.98 12.22 3.16
CA PRO A 116 -2.36 11.72 3.12
C PRO A 116 -2.41 10.30 2.52
N MET A 117 -1.79 9.33 3.20
CA MET A 117 -1.80 7.94 2.75
C MET A 117 -1.82 6.92 3.87
N SER A 118 -2.34 5.74 3.58
CA SER A 118 -2.26 4.53 4.41
C SER A 118 -1.72 3.36 3.59
N ILE A 119 -1.18 2.37 4.29
CA ILE A 119 -0.61 1.16 3.72
C ILE A 119 -1.35 -0.02 4.35
N ILE A 120 -1.87 -0.91 3.51
CA ILE A 120 -2.47 -2.17 3.94
C ILE A 120 -1.56 -3.27 3.39
N ILE A 121 -1.10 -4.16 4.25
CA ILE A 121 -0.26 -5.30 3.88
C ILE A 121 -1.07 -6.58 4.13
N VAL A 122 -1.31 -7.35 3.08
CA VAL A 122 -1.97 -8.66 3.17
C VAL A 122 -0.95 -9.76 2.93
N GLY A 123 -0.65 -10.52 3.98
CA GLY A 123 0.27 -11.66 3.92
C GLY A 123 -0.45 -12.93 3.47
N VAL A 124 -0.06 -13.52 2.35
CA VAL A 124 -0.58 -14.80 1.84
C VAL A 124 0.42 -15.93 2.06
N GLY A 125 -0.05 -17.18 2.08
CA GLY A 125 0.83 -18.32 2.34
C GLY A 125 1.21 -18.49 3.83
N ASN A 126 2.37 -19.10 4.08
CA ASN A 126 2.77 -19.60 5.39
C ASN A 126 4.15 -19.07 5.85
N ALA A 127 4.64 -17.96 5.27
CA ALA A 127 5.89 -17.35 5.69
C ALA A 127 5.80 -16.76 7.12
N ASP A 128 6.98 -16.44 7.68
CA ASP A 128 7.09 -15.65 8.90
C ASP A 128 6.70 -14.19 8.62
N PHE A 129 5.75 -13.67 9.38
CA PHE A 129 5.23 -12.32 9.20
C PHE A 129 5.59 -11.37 10.35
N ALA A 130 6.52 -11.74 11.23
CA ALA A 130 6.97 -10.89 12.33
C ALA A 130 7.45 -9.50 11.88
N ALA A 131 8.03 -9.43 10.67
CA ALA A 131 8.43 -8.20 10.01
C ALA A 131 7.24 -7.25 9.73
N MET A 132 6.11 -7.80 9.29
CA MET A 132 4.91 -7.03 8.97
C MET A 132 4.16 -6.64 10.24
N GLU A 133 4.07 -7.54 11.21
CA GLU A 133 3.54 -7.26 12.56
C GLU A 133 4.33 -6.14 13.25
N PHE A 134 5.64 -6.04 12.99
CA PHE A 134 6.44 -4.92 13.46
C PHE A 134 6.08 -3.59 12.81
N LEU A 135 5.73 -3.58 11.53
CA LEU A 135 5.38 -2.37 10.80
C LEU A 135 3.99 -1.84 11.15
N ASP A 136 3.07 -2.72 11.57
CA ASP A 136 1.68 -2.45 11.94
C ASP A 136 1.49 -1.40 13.04
N GLY A 137 2.54 -1.04 13.79
CA GLY A 137 2.54 0.13 14.67
C GLY A 137 1.71 0.01 15.96
N ASP A 138 0.74 -0.91 16.03
CA ASP A 138 -0.21 -1.13 17.13
C ASP A 138 0.44 -1.25 18.52
N SER A 139 1.60 -1.90 18.60
CA SER A 139 2.31 -2.13 19.87
C SER A 139 3.34 -1.05 20.20
N ARG A 140 3.80 -0.27 19.22
CA ARG A 140 4.90 0.69 19.39
C ARG A 140 4.98 1.67 18.24
N THR A 141 5.27 2.93 18.58
CA THR A 141 5.59 3.95 17.58
C THR A 141 6.79 3.52 16.74
N LEU A 142 6.58 3.41 15.43
CA LEU A 142 7.63 3.10 14.47
C LEU A 142 8.66 4.24 14.45
N ARG A 143 9.94 3.91 14.55
CA ARG A 143 11.05 4.87 14.39
C ARG A 143 11.74 4.64 13.06
N SER A 144 12.51 5.59 12.53
CA SER A 144 13.39 5.38 11.37
C SER A 144 14.84 5.12 11.79
N HIS A 145 15.75 4.87 10.85
CA HIS A 145 17.18 4.65 11.17
C HIS A 145 17.87 5.92 11.68
N THR A 146 17.26 7.09 11.47
CA THR A 146 17.74 8.38 12.03
C THR A 146 17.21 8.64 13.45
N GLY A 147 16.36 7.75 13.98
CA GLY A 147 15.71 7.90 15.29
C GLY A 147 14.38 8.67 15.28
N GLU A 148 14.00 9.23 14.14
CA GLU A 148 12.73 9.94 13.94
C GLU A 148 11.53 9.02 14.16
N GLU A 149 10.50 9.49 14.86
CA GLU A 149 9.25 8.77 15.09
C GLU A 149 8.23 9.02 13.97
N ALA A 150 7.42 8.01 13.65
CA ALA A 150 6.27 8.18 12.79
C ALA A 150 5.27 9.18 13.41
N ALA A 151 4.75 10.10 12.60
CA ALA A 151 3.81 11.12 13.04
C ALA A 151 2.44 10.55 13.44
N ARG A 152 2.12 9.37 12.89
CA ARG A 152 0.87 8.62 13.10
C ARG A 152 1.06 7.20 12.60
N ASP A 153 0.21 6.30 13.06
CA ASP A 153 0.12 4.97 12.48
C ASP A 153 -0.54 5.03 11.10
N ILE A 154 0.01 4.28 10.16
CA ILE A 154 -0.45 4.23 8.76
C ILE A 154 -0.44 2.83 8.17
N VAL A 155 0.05 1.81 8.89
CA VAL A 155 0.19 0.45 8.36
C VAL A 155 -0.88 -0.40 9.01
N GLN A 156 -1.62 -1.17 8.22
CA GLN A 156 -2.43 -2.28 8.70
C GLN A 156 -1.87 -3.57 8.11
N PHE A 157 -1.52 -4.53 8.94
CA PHE A 157 -1.15 -5.88 8.52
C PHE A 157 -2.27 -6.90 8.76
N VAL A 158 -2.57 -7.72 7.75
CA VAL A 158 -3.55 -8.81 7.84
C VAL A 158 -2.96 -10.11 7.27
N PRO A 159 -2.72 -11.14 8.11
CA PRO A 159 -2.35 -12.47 7.63
C PRO A 159 -3.58 -13.20 7.06
N PHE A 160 -3.68 -13.28 5.74
CA PHE A 160 -4.83 -13.89 5.05
C PHE A 160 -5.09 -15.35 5.46
N ARG A 161 -4.05 -16.07 5.90
CA ARG A 161 -4.17 -17.47 6.38
C ARG A 161 -5.17 -17.64 7.53
N GLU A 162 -5.37 -16.61 8.35
CA GLU A 162 -6.30 -16.63 9.50
C GLU A 162 -7.78 -16.54 9.07
N PHE A 163 -8.03 -16.15 7.81
CA PHE A 163 -9.37 -15.90 7.29
C PHE A 163 -9.80 -16.91 6.22
N ARG A 164 -9.02 -17.97 5.94
CA ARG A 164 -9.33 -18.95 4.89
C ARG A 164 -10.71 -19.60 5.00
N ASN A 165 -11.18 -19.80 6.24
CA ASN A 165 -12.49 -20.38 6.55
C ASN A 165 -13.48 -19.34 7.09
N ALA A 166 -13.10 -18.05 7.11
CA ALA A 166 -13.95 -16.97 7.58
C ALA A 166 -14.85 -16.46 6.47
N ALA A 167 -15.93 -15.77 6.84
CA ALA A 167 -16.76 -15.04 5.91
C ALA A 167 -15.95 -13.91 5.24
N LYS A 168 -16.27 -13.56 3.98
CA LYS A 168 -15.54 -12.52 3.23
C LYS A 168 -15.62 -11.16 3.92
N GLU A 169 -16.73 -10.91 4.60
CA GLU A 169 -17.02 -9.72 5.38
C GLU A 169 -16.05 -9.58 6.56
N THR A 170 -15.63 -10.71 7.17
CA THR A 170 -14.67 -10.72 8.26
C THR A 170 -13.29 -10.28 7.80
N LEU A 171 -12.84 -10.78 6.65
CA LEU A 171 -11.59 -10.33 6.04
C LEU A 171 -11.65 -8.85 5.65
N ALA A 172 -12.74 -8.44 4.99
CA ALA A 172 -12.92 -7.04 4.59
C ALA A 172 -12.90 -6.10 5.81
N LYS A 173 -13.54 -6.52 6.91
CA LYS A 173 -13.52 -5.77 8.17
C LYS A 173 -12.11 -5.67 8.75
N ALA A 174 -11.34 -6.75 8.77
CA ALA A 174 -9.97 -6.73 9.28
C ALA A 174 -9.05 -5.85 8.42
N VAL A 175 -9.13 -5.97 7.10
CA VAL A 175 -8.34 -5.19 6.13
C VAL A 175 -8.62 -3.69 6.21
N LEU A 176 -9.85 -3.31 6.54
CA LEU A 176 -10.29 -1.91 6.58
C LEU A 176 -10.42 -1.34 7.99
N ALA A 177 -10.02 -2.08 9.03
CA ALA A 177 -10.36 -1.77 10.42
C ALA A 177 -9.87 -0.39 10.85
N GLU A 178 -8.60 -0.08 10.59
CA GLU A 178 -7.98 1.18 11.05
C GLU A 178 -8.11 2.33 10.06
N LEU A 179 -8.37 2.02 8.79
CA LEU A 179 -8.30 3.00 7.72
C LEU A 179 -9.17 4.26 7.98
N PRO A 180 -10.43 4.16 8.43
CA PRO A 180 -11.23 5.35 8.75
C PRO A 180 -10.58 6.23 9.82
N GLN A 181 -9.99 5.64 10.86
CA GLN A 181 -9.31 6.38 11.92
C GLN A 181 -8.05 7.07 11.41
N GLN A 182 -7.24 6.37 10.61
CA GLN A 182 -6.02 6.92 10.01
C GLN A 182 -6.32 8.13 9.11
N VAL A 183 -7.39 8.07 8.31
CA VAL A 183 -7.87 9.20 7.48
C VAL A 183 -8.26 10.40 8.35
N VAL A 184 -9.09 10.17 9.37
CA VAL A 184 -9.56 11.23 10.28
C VAL A 184 -8.40 11.86 11.04
N GLN A 185 -7.46 11.05 11.53
CA GLN A 185 -6.28 11.53 12.24
C GLN A 185 -5.43 12.45 11.37
N TYR A 186 -5.20 12.08 10.11
CA TYR A 186 -4.45 12.92 9.18
C TYR A 186 -5.10 14.29 8.97
N PHE A 187 -6.37 14.32 8.56
CA PHE A 187 -7.03 15.59 8.21
C PHE A 187 -7.28 16.47 9.43
N LYS A 188 -7.57 15.90 10.60
CA LYS A 188 -7.61 16.65 11.87
C LYS A 188 -6.26 17.28 12.20
N HIS A 189 -5.17 16.52 12.08
CA HIS A 189 -3.82 17.05 12.34
C HIS A 189 -3.42 18.17 11.36
N LYS A 190 -3.95 18.14 10.13
CA LYS A 190 -3.75 19.21 9.13
C LYS A 190 -4.72 20.39 9.25
N ASN A 191 -5.68 20.35 10.18
CA ASN A 191 -6.77 21.33 10.31
C ASN A 191 -7.56 21.52 9.00
N LEU A 192 -7.74 20.45 8.22
CA LEU A 192 -8.49 20.47 6.98
C LEU A 192 -9.90 19.89 7.22
N PRO A 193 -10.97 20.70 7.12
CA PRO A 193 -12.32 20.19 7.25
C PRO A 193 -12.73 19.37 6.00
N PRO A 194 -13.68 18.43 6.13
CA PRO A 194 -14.28 17.74 4.99
C PRO A 194 -14.84 18.74 3.97
N THR A 195 -14.64 18.47 2.68
CA THR A 195 -15.06 19.37 1.60
C THR A 195 -16.55 19.33 1.27
N ASN A 196 -17.33 18.42 1.87
CA ASN A 196 -18.78 18.40 1.71
C ASN A 196 -19.48 19.14 2.84
N SER A 197 -19.92 20.35 2.50
CA SER A 197 -20.99 21.08 3.15
C SER A 197 -22.20 21.05 2.21
N GLU A 198 -22.86 19.90 2.09
CA GLU A 198 -24.26 19.88 1.68
C GLU A 198 -25.07 19.14 2.75
N PRO A 199 -26.21 19.73 3.19
CA PRO A 199 -27.06 19.21 4.26
C PRO A 199 -27.86 17.96 3.89
#